data_AF-A0A078GH56-F1
#
_entry.id   AF-A0A078GH56-F1
#
_cell.length_a   1.000
_cell.length_b   1.000
_cell.length_c   1.000
_cell.angle_alpha   90.00
_cell.angle_beta   90.00
_cell.angle_gamma   90.00
#
_symmetry.space_group_name_H-M   'P 1'
#
loop_
_entity.id
_entity.type
_entity.pdbx_description
1 polymer ?
#
loop_
_entity_poly.entity_id
_entity_poly.type
_entity_poly.pdbx_seq_one_letter_code
_entity_poly.pdbx_strand_id
1 'polypeptide(L)'
;MDDKKPTSFTFEIDNLSEKKGLISSPKFLSGNYEWFVNVYPNGYHIDERLSLHLQVANPESLPLGWKKQASYSFALLNQSGKELYRTPESCKLFRAQFTGWGSPKAFTLQKLQDMGYLENNKLILKVDVKVIEAVDEGAVTGKDMLDVRGFKVLYSQLPLVNKLFRKHPDIAVNFKLKNQSVKTTYMNLLLGLIEKLDKPSPSLTEIELSNAQSELIDLTEAGFELDWLKKKLDELSLEKKRGLTDGSRVQEIEEHIKNLNLELEKEIEKSATCAAEVLLLEQTVSDLRVELSKEKKKSATSATEVLLLEQMVLDLRVELSKEKDKSATPNDLLEGVVSWEILDYADIYTNEKGEE
;
A
#
# COMPACT_ATOMS: atom_id res chain seq x y z
N MET A 1 -4.13 29.14 58.99
CA MET A 1 -3.92 27.69 59.08
C MET A 1 -3.42 27.27 57.70
N ASP A 2 -2.12 27.01 57.57
CA ASP A 2 -1.57 26.49 56.31
C ASP A 2 -2.12 25.09 56.10
N ASP A 3 -2.97 24.92 55.07
CA ASP A 3 -3.40 23.62 54.57
C ASP A 3 -2.16 22.88 54.07
N LYS A 4 -1.54 22.12 54.97
CA LYS A 4 -0.38 21.30 54.68
C LYS A 4 -0.86 20.15 53.79
N LYS A 5 -0.84 20.37 52.48
CA LYS A 5 -1.19 19.38 51.46
C LYS A 5 -0.49 18.05 51.77
N PRO A 6 -1.17 16.91 51.58
CA PRO A 6 -0.60 15.61 51.88
C PRO A 6 0.70 15.44 51.08
N THR A 7 1.80 15.22 51.81
CA THR A 7 3.14 14.97 51.24
C THR A 7 3.42 13.48 51.14
N SER A 8 2.43 12.63 51.44
CA SER A 8 2.58 11.18 51.50
C SER A 8 1.37 10.47 50.93
N PHE A 9 1.60 9.35 50.25
CA PHE A 9 0.56 8.47 49.73
C PHE A 9 0.89 7.02 50.08
N THR A 10 -0.10 6.26 50.53
CA THR A 10 0.05 4.85 50.89
C THR A 10 -0.90 4.01 50.06
N PHE A 11 -0.41 2.89 49.53
CA PHE A 11 -1.21 1.92 48.80
C PHE A 11 -0.76 0.49 49.08
N GLU A 12 -1.67 -0.44 48.88
CA GLU A 12 -1.46 -1.87 49.11
C GLU A 12 -1.39 -2.63 47.79
N ILE A 13 -0.56 -3.68 47.74
CA ILE A 13 -0.48 -4.62 46.63
C ILE A 13 -0.76 -6.01 47.16
N ASP A 14 -1.86 -6.59 46.69
CA ASP A 14 -2.24 -7.97 46.96
C ASP A 14 -1.45 -8.96 46.08
N ASN A 15 -1.16 -10.11 46.69
CA ASN A 15 -0.54 -11.27 46.05
C ASN A 15 0.76 -10.94 45.30
N LEU A 16 1.65 -10.14 45.89
CA LEU A 16 2.84 -9.61 45.20
C LEU A 16 3.70 -10.70 44.56
N SER A 17 3.88 -11.83 45.24
CA SER A 17 4.69 -12.95 44.72
C SER A 17 4.15 -13.59 43.44
N GLU A 18 2.86 -13.43 43.15
CA GLU A 18 2.23 -13.94 41.92
C GLU A 18 2.33 -12.93 40.76
N LYS A 19 2.67 -11.67 41.05
CA LYS A 19 2.70 -10.59 40.06
C LYS A 19 4.03 -10.59 39.31
N LYS A 20 3.99 -11.01 38.04
CA LYS A 20 5.17 -11.02 37.14
C LYS A 20 5.36 -9.72 36.36
N GLY A 21 4.31 -8.92 36.23
CA GLY A 21 4.29 -7.69 35.44
C GLY A 21 4.45 -6.40 36.25
N LEU A 22 4.53 -5.28 35.53
CA LEU A 22 4.48 -3.94 36.11
C LEU A 22 3.16 -3.72 36.84
N ILE A 23 3.24 -3.16 38.05
CA ILE A 23 2.08 -2.72 38.84
C ILE A 23 2.17 -1.21 39.00
N SER A 24 1.09 -0.50 38.69
CA SER A 24 1.00 0.95 38.90
C SER A 24 0.07 1.25 40.06
N SER A 25 0.48 2.18 40.93
CA SER A 25 -0.40 2.70 41.97
C SER A 25 -1.53 3.54 41.38
N PRO A 26 -2.60 3.80 42.15
CA PRO A 26 -3.48 4.92 41.86
C PRO A 26 -2.69 6.23 41.76
N LYS A 27 -3.21 7.19 40.99
CA LYS A 27 -2.66 8.54 40.93
C LYS A 27 -2.95 9.26 42.24
N PHE A 28 -2.00 10.06 42.71
CA PHE A 28 -2.13 10.84 43.94
C PHE A 28 -1.55 12.24 43.76
N LEU A 29 -2.11 13.21 44.48
CA LEU A 29 -1.69 14.62 44.40
C LEU A 29 -0.63 14.94 45.45
N SER A 30 0.48 15.55 45.03
CA SER A 30 1.44 16.20 45.92
C SER A 30 2.03 17.43 45.23
N GLY A 31 2.06 18.56 45.94
CA GLY A 31 2.59 19.83 45.44
C GLY A 31 1.94 20.34 44.14
N ASN A 32 0.63 20.14 43.99
CA ASN A 32 -0.16 20.48 42.79
C ASN A 32 0.13 19.64 41.54
N TYR A 33 0.90 18.56 41.67
CA TYR A 33 1.14 17.62 40.60
C TYR A 33 0.54 16.27 40.94
N GLU A 34 0.00 15.59 39.94
CA GLU A 34 -0.39 14.19 40.07
C GLU A 34 0.83 13.30 39.87
N TRP A 35 0.97 12.29 40.71
CA TRP A 35 2.06 11.33 40.73
C TRP A 35 1.50 9.91 40.76
N PHE A 36 2.30 8.94 40.38
CA PHE A 36 2.02 7.52 40.60
C PHE A 36 3.33 6.74 40.79
N VAL A 37 3.24 5.56 41.39
CA VAL A 37 4.38 4.67 41.60
C VAL A 37 4.26 3.45 40.70
N ASN A 38 5.33 3.18 39.96
CA ASN A 38 5.51 1.95 39.22
C ASN A 38 6.36 0.97 40.03
N VAL A 39 5.81 -0.21 40.26
CA VAL A 39 6.39 -1.29 41.05
C VAL A 39 6.70 -2.45 40.11
N TYR A 40 7.95 -2.90 40.15
CA TYR A 40 8.44 -4.05 39.41
C TYR A 40 8.83 -5.14 40.42
N PRO A 41 7.95 -6.12 40.70
CA PRO A 41 8.19 -7.13 41.73
C PRO A 41 9.48 -7.94 41.51
N ASN A 42 9.78 -8.24 40.24
CA ASN A 42 10.97 -8.99 39.80
C ASN A 42 11.99 -8.09 39.07
N GLY A 43 11.96 -6.78 39.37
CA GLY A 43 12.86 -5.77 38.82
C GLY A 43 12.75 -5.49 37.31
N TYR A 44 13.77 -4.82 36.77
CA TYR A 44 13.83 -4.32 35.40
C TYR A 44 14.95 -5.04 34.62
N HIS A 45 14.56 -5.98 33.75
CA HIS A 45 15.39 -6.76 32.82
C HIS A 45 16.41 -7.77 33.40
N ILE A 46 17.21 -7.45 34.42
CA ILE A 46 18.39 -8.27 34.83
C ILE A 46 18.52 -8.50 36.35
N ASP A 47 17.67 -7.87 37.17
CA ASP A 47 17.76 -7.96 38.64
C ASP A 47 16.43 -8.42 39.22
N GLU A 48 16.37 -9.60 39.87
CA GLU A 48 15.17 -10.16 40.52
C GLU A 48 14.75 -9.41 41.80
N ARG A 49 15.13 -8.13 41.91
CA ARG A 49 14.87 -7.27 43.06
C ARG A 49 13.72 -6.33 42.76
N LEU A 50 12.87 -6.13 43.76
CA LEU A 50 11.82 -5.13 43.78
C LEU A 50 12.40 -3.75 43.41
N SER A 51 11.87 -3.18 42.34
CA SER A 51 12.21 -1.83 41.89
C SER A 51 11.00 -0.92 41.97
N LEU A 52 11.19 0.26 42.55
CA LEU A 52 10.16 1.28 42.76
C LEU A 52 10.52 2.54 41.99
N HIS A 53 9.59 3.07 41.21
CA HIS A 53 9.77 4.27 40.40
C HIS A 53 8.64 5.26 40.65
N LEU A 54 8.97 6.48 41.09
CA LEU A 54 8.02 7.58 41.18
C LEU A 54 7.91 8.23 39.80
N GLN A 55 6.69 8.48 39.35
CA GLN A 55 6.38 9.06 38.04
C GLN A 55 5.43 10.25 38.19
N VAL A 56 5.61 11.28 37.35
CA VAL A 56 4.64 12.35 37.15
C VAL A 56 3.52 11.84 36.25
N ALA A 57 2.28 11.97 36.69
CA ALA A 57 1.12 11.61 35.90
C ALA A 57 0.78 12.72 34.89
N ASN A 58 0.10 12.34 33.81
CA ASN A 58 -0.42 13.24 32.78
C ASN A 58 0.62 14.28 32.31
N PRO A 59 1.86 13.88 31.93
CA PRO A 59 2.90 14.83 31.53
C PRO A 59 2.52 15.67 30.30
N GLU A 60 1.53 15.22 29.53
CA GLU A 60 0.95 15.90 28.35
C GLU A 60 0.06 17.09 28.72
N SER A 61 -0.55 17.11 29.90
CA SER A 61 -1.35 18.24 30.38
C SER A 61 -0.50 19.33 31.03
N LEU A 62 0.82 19.11 31.15
CA LEU A 62 1.76 20.08 31.70
C LEU A 62 2.31 20.98 30.58
N PRO A 63 2.66 22.25 30.89
CA PRO A 63 3.23 23.16 29.90
C PRO A 63 4.45 22.57 29.18
N LEU A 64 4.59 22.88 27.89
CA LEU A 64 5.77 22.51 27.10
C LEU A 64 7.05 22.94 27.83
N GLY A 65 7.97 21.99 27.99
CA GLY A 65 9.26 22.24 28.67
C GLY A 65 9.20 22.25 30.19
N TRP A 66 8.12 21.78 30.82
CA TRP A 66 8.01 21.71 32.27
C TRP A 66 9.19 20.98 32.94
N LYS A 67 9.60 21.52 34.08
CA LYS A 67 10.63 20.96 34.95
C LYS A 67 10.15 21.08 36.38
N LYS A 68 10.19 20.00 37.15
CA LYS A 68 9.79 19.99 38.56
C LYS A 68 10.79 19.24 39.39
N GLN A 69 11.36 19.92 40.38
CA GLN A 69 12.23 19.30 41.35
C GLN A 69 11.36 18.75 42.48
N ALA A 70 11.56 17.49 42.84
CA ALA A 70 10.89 16.90 43.99
C ALA A 70 11.87 16.00 44.75
N SER A 71 11.80 16.09 46.07
CA SER A 71 12.38 15.10 46.96
C SER A 71 11.36 14.01 47.23
N TYR A 72 11.80 12.75 47.18
CA TYR A 72 10.93 11.62 47.49
C TYR A 72 11.66 10.49 48.21
N SER A 73 10.89 9.67 48.91
CA SER A 73 11.37 8.40 49.48
C SER A 73 10.24 7.38 49.52
N PHE A 74 10.61 6.10 49.49
CA PHE A 74 9.69 4.98 49.64
C PHE A 74 9.87 4.34 51.02
N ALA A 75 8.77 3.97 51.65
CA ALA A 75 8.72 3.25 52.90
C ALA A 75 7.88 1.98 52.74
N LEU A 76 8.38 0.88 53.31
CA LEU A 76 7.64 -0.38 53.44
C LEU A 76 7.03 -0.43 54.83
N LEU A 77 5.72 -0.66 54.88
CA LEU A 77 4.96 -0.75 56.12
C LEU A 77 4.50 -2.20 56.35
N ASN A 78 4.35 -2.59 57.61
CA ASN A 78 3.61 -3.80 57.97
C ASN A 78 2.09 -3.54 58.05
N GLN A 79 1.29 -4.56 58.36
CA GLN A 79 -0.17 -4.42 58.46
C GLN A 79 -0.62 -3.50 59.61
N SER A 80 0.21 -3.29 60.63
CA SER A 80 -0.07 -2.30 61.69
C SER A 80 0.28 -0.86 61.30
N GLY A 81 0.73 -0.62 60.06
CA GLY A 81 1.18 0.69 59.58
C GLY A 81 2.54 1.15 60.11
N LYS A 82 3.28 0.26 60.80
CA LYS A 82 4.64 0.53 61.27
C LYS A 82 5.60 0.47 60.10
N GLU A 83 6.43 1.50 59.97
CA GLU A 83 7.51 1.53 58.99
C GLU A 83 8.60 0.53 59.38
N LEU A 84 8.87 -0.41 58.47
CA LEU A 84 9.90 -1.41 58.65
C LEU A 84 11.18 -1.07 57.88
N TYR A 85 11.04 -0.35 56.77
CA TYR A 85 12.15 0.09 55.94
C TYR A 85 11.82 1.39 55.22
N ARG A 86 12.84 2.21 54.97
CA ARG A 86 12.74 3.41 54.14
C ARG A 86 13.98 3.58 53.28
N THR A 87 13.78 3.96 52.02
CA THR A 87 14.88 4.34 51.12
C THR A 87 15.42 5.72 51.52
N PRO A 88 16.72 5.99 51.31
CA PRO A 88 17.24 7.35 51.42
C PRO A 88 16.43 8.34 50.59
N GLU A 89 16.26 9.55 51.10
CA GLU A 89 15.59 10.62 50.36
C GLU A 89 16.35 10.92 49.06
N SER A 90 15.63 10.96 47.96
CA SER A 90 16.14 11.25 46.63
C SER A 90 15.56 12.55 46.13
N CYS A 91 16.42 13.53 45.85
CA CYS A 91 16.02 14.77 45.19
C CYS A 91 16.29 14.64 43.69
N LYS A 92 15.24 14.69 42.88
CA LYS A 92 15.33 14.50 41.43
C LYS A 92 14.56 15.57 40.68
N LEU A 93 15.01 15.79 39.45
CA LEU A 93 14.41 16.75 38.53
C LEU A 93 13.58 15.98 37.50
N PHE A 94 12.27 16.09 37.61
CA PHE A 94 11.28 15.51 36.72
C PHE A 94 11.05 16.48 35.55
N ARG A 95 11.00 15.94 34.33
CA ARG A 95 10.82 16.70 33.10
C ARG A 95 10.07 15.86 32.08
N ALA A 96 9.56 16.46 31.00
CA ALA A 96 8.84 15.75 29.95
C ALA A 96 9.58 14.50 29.41
N GLN A 97 10.92 14.49 29.42
CA GLN A 97 11.74 13.36 28.94
C GLN A 97 11.98 12.27 29.98
N PHE A 98 12.00 12.66 31.25
CA PHE A 98 12.27 11.80 32.40
C PHE A 98 11.15 12.03 33.40
N THR A 99 10.01 11.44 33.08
CA THR A 99 8.78 11.57 33.86
C THR A 99 8.89 10.86 35.19
N GLY A 100 9.90 10.00 35.38
CA GLY A 100 10.10 9.33 36.64
C GLY A 100 11.50 8.85 36.91
N TRP A 101 11.71 8.59 38.19
CA TRP A 101 12.98 8.21 38.79
C TRP A 101 12.73 7.07 39.77
N GLY A 102 13.64 6.11 39.82
CA GLY A 102 13.49 4.96 40.72
C GLY A 102 14.69 4.69 41.57
N SER A 103 14.51 3.74 42.48
CA SER A 103 15.55 3.16 43.30
C SER A 103 15.78 1.72 42.83
N PRO A 104 16.87 1.43 42.10
CA PRO A 104 17.02 0.16 41.41
C PRO A 104 17.33 -1.06 42.30
N LYS A 105 17.39 -0.97 43.64
CA LYS A 105 17.95 -2.06 44.47
C LYS A 105 17.37 -2.17 45.88
N ALA A 106 16.05 -2.34 46.03
CA ALA A 106 15.46 -2.47 47.37
C ALA A 106 15.67 -3.90 47.93
N PHE A 107 14.92 -4.90 47.46
CA PHE A 107 14.91 -6.25 48.05
C PHE A 107 14.48 -7.33 47.04
N THR A 108 15.04 -8.54 47.12
CA THR A 108 14.43 -9.73 46.48
C THR A 108 13.13 -10.11 47.19
N LEU A 109 12.19 -10.77 46.51
CA LEU A 109 10.95 -11.27 47.13
C LEU A 109 11.21 -12.14 48.37
N GLN A 110 12.19 -13.05 48.34
CA GLN A 110 12.56 -13.88 49.49
C GLN A 110 12.92 -13.04 50.72
N LYS A 111 13.81 -12.05 50.53
CA LYS A 111 14.22 -11.14 51.60
C LYS A 111 13.06 -10.29 52.15
N LEU A 112 12.07 -9.93 51.33
CA LEU A 112 10.85 -9.26 51.82
C LEU A 112 10.02 -10.18 52.72
N GLN A 113 9.93 -11.47 52.37
CA GLN A 113 9.24 -12.47 53.19
C GLN A 113 9.99 -12.74 54.50
N ASP A 114 11.30 -12.96 54.45
CA ASP A 114 12.15 -13.24 55.62
C ASP A 114 12.13 -12.10 56.65
N MET A 115 12.00 -10.86 56.18
CA MET A 115 11.93 -9.67 57.04
C MET A 115 10.51 -9.34 57.54
N GLY A 116 9.50 -10.14 57.16
CA GLY A 116 8.11 -9.91 57.54
C GLY A 116 7.44 -8.73 56.83
N TYR A 117 7.93 -8.33 55.66
CA TYR A 117 7.39 -7.19 54.89
C TYR A 117 6.22 -7.61 53.98
N LEU A 118 5.95 -8.92 53.87
CA LEU A 118 4.92 -9.54 53.04
C LEU A 118 3.97 -10.41 53.87
N GLU A 119 3.38 -9.85 54.93
CA GLU A 119 2.36 -10.54 55.72
C GLU A 119 1.13 -10.84 54.84
N ASN A 120 0.70 -12.10 54.80
CA ASN A 120 -0.38 -12.58 53.91
C ASN A 120 -0.16 -12.24 52.42
N ASN A 121 1.10 -12.22 51.97
CA ASN A 121 1.47 -11.91 50.58
C ASN A 121 1.07 -10.48 50.13
N LYS A 122 0.82 -9.58 51.08
CA LYS A 122 0.46 -8.17 50.85
C LYS A 122 1.66 -7.27 51.11
N LEU A 123 1.91 -6.34 50.20
CA LEU A 123 2.92 -5.30 50.38
C LEU A 123 2.24 -3.94 50.58
N ILE A 124 2.57 -3.25 51.67
CA ILE A 124 2.09 -1.88 51.91
C ILE A 124 3.22 -0.90 51.63
N LEU A 125 3.03 -0.08 50.60
CA LEU A 125 3.99 0.91 50.14
C LEU A 125 3.50 2.31 50.49
N LYS A 126 4.35 3.06 51.19
CA LYS A 126 4.19 4.49 51.40
C LYS A 126 5.23 5.25 50.58
N VAL A 127 4.81 6.30 49.90
CA VAL A 127 5.69 7.22 49.18
C VAL A 127 5.52 8.61 49.74
N ASP A 128 6.62 9.22 50.17
CA ASP A 128 6.66 10.61 50.57
C ASP A 128 7.22 11.43 49.39
N VAL A 129 6.52 12.48 48.98
CA VAL A 129 6.87 13.38 47.88
C VAL A 129 6.74 14.82 48.36
N LYS A 130 7.84 15.57 48.29
CA LYS A 130 7.92 17.00 48.54
C LYS A 130 8.36 17.71 47.28
N VAL A 131 7.43 18.42 46.65
CA VAL A 131 7.75 19.28 45.49
C VAL A 131 8.49 20.51 45.99
N ILE A 132 9.64 20.79 45.40
CA ILE A 132 10.44 21.98 45.66
C ILE A 132 10.05 22.99 44.58
N GLU A 133 9.29 24.01 44.98
CA GLU A 133 8.97 25.13 44.10
C GLU A 133 10.27 25.93 43.84
N ALA A 134 10.89 25.68 42.68
CA ALA A 134 11.84 26.63 42.14
C ALA A 134 11.05 27.81 41.58
N VAL A 135 11.41 29.02 42.01
CA VAL A 135 10.94 30.29 41.45
C VAL A 135 11.39 30.35 39.98
N ASP A 136 10.41 30.11 39.13
CA ASP A 136 10.16 30.59 37.77
C ASP A 136 11.19 30.56 36.62
N GLU A 137 10.55 30.55 35.44
CA GLU A 137 10.98 31.13 34.17
C GLU A 137 12.08 30.46 33.33
N GLY A 138 11.57 29.68 32.38
CA GLY A 138 12.17 29.61 31.06
C GLY A 138 11.14 28.99 30.13
N ALA A 139 10.40 29.81 29.40
CA ALA A 139 9.73 29.36 28.19
C ALA A 139 10.82 28.69 27.34
N VAL A 140 10.82 27.36 27.28
CA VAL A 140 11.78 26.61 26.47
C VAL A 140 11.48 26.99 25.03
N THR A 141 12.26 27.91 24.47
CA THR A 141 12.04 28.52 23.15
C THR A 141 12.27 27.53 22.00
N GLY A 142 12.31 26.22 22.27
CA GLY A 142 12.75 25.19 21.34
C GLY A 142 14.24 25.24 20.99
N LYS A 143 14.96 26.31 21.38
CA LYS A 143 16.40 26.53 21.12
C LYS A 143 17.31 26.04 22.25
N ASP A 144 16.74 25.60 23.37
CA ASP A 144 17.52 25.11 24.50
C ASP A 144 18.25 23.83 24.11
N MET A 145 19.56 23.79 24.40
CA MET A 145 20.38 22.60 24.23
C MET A 145 20.42 21.78 25.51
N LEU A 146 20.20 20.48 25.39
CA LEU A 146 20.26 19.50 26.48
C LEU A 146 21.38 18.48 26.22
N ASP A 147 22.07 18.07 27.30
CA ASP A 147 23.05 16.99 27.21
C ASP A 147 22.34 15.64 27.22
N VAL A 148 22.60 14.83 26.20
CA VAL A 148 22.14 13.45 26.08
C VAL A 148 23.34 12.57 25.82
N ARG A 149 23.70 11.74 26.81
CA ARG A 149 24.85 10.82 26.73
C ARG A 149 26.15 11.53 26.28
N GLY A 150 26.36 12.79 26.70
CA GLY A 150 27.54 13.57 26.39
C GLY A 150 27.50 14.35 25.07
N PHE A 151 26.33 14.43 24.42
CA PHE A 151 26.06 15.27 23.24
C PHE A 151 25.09 16.39 23.58
N LYS A 152 25.40 17.64 23.20
CA LYS A 152 24.43 18.74 23.27
C LYS A 152 23.49 18.72 22.07
N VAL A 153 22.19 18.61 22.34
CA VAL A 153 21.12 18.44 21.33
C VAL A 153 20.01 19.46 21.58
N LEU A 154 19.43 20.01 20.52
CA LEU A 154 18.26 20.90 20.66
C LEU A 154 17.06 20.14 21.24
N TYR A 155 16.28 20.82 22.07
CA TYR A 155 15.06 20.25 22.65
C TYR A 155 14.12 19.64 21.60
N SER A 156 13.98 20.29 20.44
CA SER A 156 13.12 19.82 19.33
C SER A 156 13.59 18.48 18.72
N GLN A 157 14.88 18.17 18.77
CA GLN A 157 15.47 16.95 18.21
C GLN A 157 15.48 15.78 19.21
N LEU A 158 15.14 16.05 20.47
CA LEU A 158 15.26 15.11 21.57
C LEU A 158 14.46 13.82 21.42
N PRO A 159 13.21 13.82 20.88
CA PRO A 159 12.51 12.58 20.59
C PRO A 159 13.26 11.69 19.60
N LEU A 160 13.89 12.29 18.57
CA LEU A 160 14.65 11.56 17.55
C LEU A 160 15.93 10.97 18.14
N VAL A 161 16.70 11.76 18.89
CA VAL A 161 17.93 11.28 19.55
C VAL A 161 17.64 10.20 20.59
N ASN A 162 16.57 10.33 21.37
CA ASN A 162 16.18 9.29 22.32
C ASN A 162 15.75 8.00 21.62
N LYS A 163 14.99 8.11 20.52
CA LYS A 163 14.62 6.95 19.68
C LYS A 163 15.86 6.28 19.09
N LEU A 164 16.84 7.07 18.64
CA LEU A 164 18.12 6.60 18.12
C LEU A 164 18.87 5.75 19.16
N PHE A 165 19.14 6.29 20.35
CA PHE A 165 19.86 5.57 21.40
C PHE A 165 19.08 4.39 22.00
N ARG A 166 17.75 4.34 21.87
CA ARG A 166 16.98 3.15 22.26
C ARG A 166 17.16 2.01 21.25
N LYS A 167 17.18 2.33 19.96
CA LYS A 167 17.35 1.33 18.89
C LYS A 167 18.80 0.89 18.74
N HIS A 168 19.74 1.80 18.93
CA HIS A 168 21.17 1.60 18.74
C HIS A 168 21.92 2.16 19.96
N PRO A 169 21.91 1.45 21.10
CA PRO A 169 22.47 1.94 22.36
C PRO A 169 23.99 2.13 22.34
N ASP A 170 24.67 1.42 21.44
CA ASP A 170 26.10 1.36 21.20
C ASP A 170 26.58 2.29 20.07
N ILE A 171 25.68 3.01 19.40
CA ILE A 171 25.96 3.82 18.21
C ILE A 171 27.14 4.80 18.35
N ALA A 172 27.40 5.30 19.56
CA ALA A 172 28.44 6.29 19.83
C ALA A 172 29.50 5.79 20.83
N VAL A 173 29.62 4.47 21.03
CA VAL A 173 30.54 3.89 22.03
C VAL A 173 32.01 4.21 21.74
N ASN A 174 32.37 4.26 20.45
CA ASN A 174 33.74 4.50 19.98
C ASN A 174 33.97 5.95 19.52
N PHE A 175 33.05 6.87 19.86
CA PHE A 175 33.08 8.25 19.39
C PHE A 175 34.28 9.02 19.97
N LYS A 176 35.12 9.60 19.10
CA LYS A 176 36.47 10.07 19.47
C LYS A 176 36.55 11.55 19.83
N LEU A 177 35.63 12.37 19.31
CA LEU A 177 35.75 13.83 19.37
C LEU A 177 35.34 14.37 20.74
N LYS A 178 36.15 15.25 21.34
CA LYS A 178 35.92 15.78 22.70
C LYS A 178 35.21 17.13 22.73
N ASN A 179 35.42 17.96 21.71
CA ASN A 179 34.87 19.32 21.66
C ASN A 179 33.34 19.29 21.50
N GLN A 180 32.63 19.98 22.39
CA GLN A 180 31.16 19.95 22.47
C GLN A 180 30.44 20.51 21.24
N SER A 181 30.91 21.59 20.63
CA SER A 181 30.26 22.12 19.42
C SER A 181 30.42 21.13 18.27
N VAL A 182 31.59 20.51 18.15
CA VAL A 182 31.86 19.46 17.16
C VAL A 182 30.95 18.25 17.39
N LYS A 183 30.79 17.78 18.63
CA LYS A 183 29.85 16.70 18.96
C LYS A 183 28.43 17.00 18.47
N THR A 184 27.95 18.22 18.70
CA THR A 184 26.63 18.67 18.26
C THR A 184 26.51 18.67 16.74
N THR A 185 27.53 19.17 16.02
CA THR A 185 27.55 19.16 14.55
C THR A 185 27.44 17.75 14.01
N TYR A 186 28.24 16.82 14.54
CA TYR A 186 28.22 15.42 14.13
C TYR A 186 26.90 14.72 14.46
N MET A 187 26.29 15.00 15.61
CA MET A 187 24.95 14.48 15.94
C MET A 187 23.88 15.01 14.98
N ASN A 188 23.93 16.30 14.63
CA ASN A 188 23.00 16.89 13.67
C ASN A 188 23.18 16.30 12.27
N LEU A 189 24.43 16.06 11.86
CA LEU A 189 24.75 15.41 10.60
C LEU A 189 24.16 13.98 10.56
N LEU A 190 24.36 13.21 11.63
CA LEU A 190 23.79 11.86 11.76
C LEU A 190 22.26 11.87 11.68
N LEU A 191 21.60 12.78 12.41
CA LEU A 191 20.14 12.89 12.36
C LEU A 191 19.65 13.27 10.96
N GLY A 192 20.33 14.20 10.29
CA GLY A 192 20.00 14.61 8.92
C GLY A 192 20.17 13.48 7.92
N LEU A 193 21.22 12.67 8.05
CA LEU A 193 21.45 11.49 7.23
C LEU A 193 20.34 10.44 7.43
N ILE A 194 19.97 10.16 8.68
CA ILE A 194 18.88 9.22 9.00
C ILE A 194 17.57 9.71 8.37
N GLU A 195 17.23 10.99 8.53
CA GLU A 195 16.02 11.58 7.96
C GLU A 195 16.05 11.54 6.42
N LYS A 196 17.20 11.83 5.80
CA LYS A 196 17.38 11.73 4.35
C LYS A 196 17.13 10.30 3.86
N LEU A 197 17.66 9.29 4.55
CA LEU A 197 17.52 7.88 4.16
C LEU A 197 16.18 7.25 4.54
N ASP A 198 15.40 7.87 5.42
CA ASP A 198 14.02 7.46 5.74
C ASP A 198 13.00 7.94 4.70
N LYS A 199 13.37 8.80 3.76
CA LYS A 199 12.49 9.25 2.67
C LYS A 199 12.20 8.11 1.66
N PRO A 200 11.02 8.11 1.00
CA PRO A 200 10.68 7.12 -0.02
C PRO A 200 11.71 7.11 -1.16
N SER A 201 12.13 5.92 -1.61
CA SER A 201 13.21 5.71 -2.59
C SER A 201 13.11 6.50 -3.91
N PRO A 202 11.94 6.84 -4.49
CA PRO A 202 11.88 7.62 -5.73
C PRO A 202 12.35 9.07 -5.59
N SER A 203 12.42 9.57 -4.35
CA SER A 203 12.75 10.98 -4.08
C SER A 203 14.25 11.29 -4.03
N LEU A 204 15.11 10.28 -3.96
CA LEU A 204 16.55 10.47 -3.78
C LEU A 204 17.29 10.48 -5.12
N THR A 205 17.97 11.58 -5.41
CA THR A 205 18.86 11.73 -6.58
C THR A 205 20.17 10.97 -6.38
N GLU A 206 20.89 10.70 -7.47
CA GLU A 206 22.19 10.02 -7.40
C GLU A 206 23.25 10.87 -6.69
N ILE A 207 23.17 12.19 -6.85
CA ILE A 207 23.99 13.16 -6.13
C ILE A 207 23.72 13.08 -4.63
N GLU A 208 22.45 13.03 -4.21
CA GLU A 208 22.10 12.90 -2.79
C GLU A 208 22.57 11.59 -2.16
N LEU A 209 22.57 10.49 -2.92
CA LEU A 209 23.12 9.20 -2.48
C LEU A 209 24.65 9.28 -2.33
N SER A 210 25.35 9.89 -3.28
CA SER A 210 26.80 10.12 -3.18
C SER A 210 27.17 10.99 -1.98
N ASN A 211 26.42 12.08 -1.76
CA ASN A 211 26.60 12.93 -0.58
C ASN A 211 26.34 12.16 0.71
N ALA A 212 25.27 11.36 0.77
CA ALA A 212 24.96 10.51 1.91
C ALA A 212 26.08 9.49 2.20
N GLN A 213 26.72 8.94 1.16
CA GLN A 213 27.89 8.06 1.31
C GLN A 213 29.07 8.80 1.94
N SER A 214 29.36 10.02 1.49
CA SER A 214 30.42 10.85 2.07
C SER A 214 30.12 11.19 3.54
N GLU A 215 28.90 11.62 3.85
CA GLU A 215 28.47 11.92 5.23
C GLU A 215 28.61 10.69 6.14
N LEU A 216 28.25 9.50 5.63
CA LEU A 216 28.39 8.25 6.36
C LEU A 216 29.85 7.93 6.69
N ILE A 217 30.77 8.14 5.75
CA ILE A 217 32.21 7.93 5.94
C ILE A 217 32.73 8.86 7.06
N ASP A 218 32.43 10.15 6.99
CA ASP A 218 32.85 11.14 8.00
C ASP A 218 32.36 10.75 9.41
N LEU A 219 31.09 10.32 9.51
CA LEU A 219 30.50 9.89 10.77
C LEU A 219 31.16 8.61 11.31
N THR A 220 31.46 7.63 10.46
CA THR A 220 32.16 6.40 10.86
C THR A 220 33.59 6.69 11.29
N GLU A 221 34.32 7.57 10.61
CA GLU A 221 35.68 7.97 10.99
C GLU A 221 35.71 8.64 12.38
N ALA A 222 34.71 9.46 12.67
CA ALA A 222 34.49 10.06 13.99
C ALA A 222 34.16 9.05 15.10
N GLY A 223 33.84 7.80 14.73
CA GLY A 223 33.66 6.67 15.64
C GLY A 223 32.20 6.33 15.95
N PHE A 224 31.25 6.69 15.08
CA PHE A 224 29.90 6.14 15.16
C PHE A 224 29.82 4.73 14.54
N GLU A 225 29.11 3.83 15.23
CA GLU A 225 28.80 2.48 14.76
C GLU A 225 27.54 2.50 13.86
N LEU A 226 27.75 2.54 12.55
CA LEU A 226 26.70 2.83 11.54
C LEU A 226 26.46 1.71 10.52
N ASP A 227 26.78 0.46 10.86
CA ASP A 227 26.62 -0.69 9.96
C ASP A 227 25.21 -0.84 9.39
N TRP A 228 24.20 -0.59 10.24
CA TRP A 228 22.79 -0.65 9.83
C TRP A 228 22.45 0.42 8.78
N LEU A 229 23.07 1.61 8.88
CA LEU A 229 22.83 2.73 7.98
C LEU A 229 23.58 2.52 6.66
N LYS A 230 24.79 1.95 6.72
CA LYS A 230 25.57 1.50 5.57
C LYS A 230 24.79 0.48 4.74
N LYS A 231 24.28 -0.57 5.39
CA LYS A 231 23.46 -1.60 4.73
C LYS A 231 22.23 -1.00 4.06
N LYS A 232 21.53 -0.09 4.74
CA LYS A 232 20.35 0.58 4.20
C LYS A 232 20.67 1.42 2.96
N LEU A 233 21.81 2.11 2.96
CA LEU A 233 22.26 2.91 1.82
C LEU A 233 22.62 2.04 0.61
N ASP A 234 23.26 0.89 0.84
CA ASP A 234 23.58 -0.09 -0.21
C ASP A 234 22.30 -0.68 -0.84
N GLU A 235 21.30 -1.00 -0.01
CA GLU A 235 19.98 -1.48 -0.47
C GLU A 235 19.28 -0.42 -1.36
N LEU A 236 19.27 0.84 -0.95
CA LEU A 236 18.70 1.93 -1.74
C LEU A 236 19.43 2.14 -3.07
N SER A 237 20.76 2.04 -3.07
CA SER A 237 21.57 2.13 -4.29
C SER A 237 21.24 1.00 -5.28
N LEU A 238 21.07 -0.23 -4.77
CA LEU A 238 20.68 -1.39 -5.57
C LEU A 238 19.27 -1.26 -6.15
N GLU A 239 18.31 -0.81 -5.34
CA GLU A 239 16.91 -0.65 -5.76
C GLU A 239 16.78 0.39 -6.88
N LYS A 240 17.54 1.50 -6.80
CA LYS A 240 17.58 2.50 -7.86
C LYS A 240 18.12 1.94 -9.19
N LYS A 241 19.16 1.11 -9.14
CA LYS A 241 19.71 0.46 -10.34
C LYS A 241 18.69 -0.47 -11.00
N ARG A 242 17.88 -1.19 -10.20
CA ARG A 242 16.80 -2.06 -10.69
C ARG A 242 15.64 -1.27 -11.30
N GLY A 243 15.25 -0.16 -10.67
CA GLY A 243 14.18 0.71 -11.18
C GLY A 243 14.51 1.32 -12.55
N LEU A 244 15.77 1.70 -12.79
CA LEU A 244 16.21 2.18 -14.10
C LEU A 244 16.12 1.10 -15.18
N THR A 245 16.49 -0.14 -14.86
CA THR A 245 16.41 -1.25 -15.82
C THR A 245 14.97 -1.64 -16.14
N ASP A 246 14.07 -1.65 -15.16
CA ASP A 246 12.66 -1.92 -15.42
C ASP A 246 11.97 -0.75 -16.13
N GLY A 247 12.35 0.50 -15.84
CA GLY A 247 11.88 1.67 -16.59
C GLY A 247 12.24 1.61 -18.07
N SER A 248 13.46 1.18 -18.41
CA SER A 248 13.87 0.95 -19.81
C SER A 248 13.02 -0.12 -20.50
N ARG A 249 12.68 -1.21 -19.79
CA ARG A 249 11.83 -2.29 -20.33
C ARG A 249 10.39 -1.85 -20.49
N VAL A 250 9.88 -1.00 -19.60
CA VAL A 250 8.53 -0.42 -19.71
C VAL A 250 8.44 0.49 -20.94
N GLN A 251 9.44 1.34 -21.18
CA GLN A 251 9.48 2.18 -22.38
C GLN A 251 9.47 1.36 -23.67
N GLU A 252 10.23 0.26 -23.70
CA GLU A 252 10.27 -0.65 -24.85
C GLU A 252 8.91 -1.34 -25.09
N ILE A 253 8.23 -1.76 -24.02
CA ILE A 253 6.88 -2.32 -24.08
C ILE A 253 5.86 -1.27 -24.54
N GLU A 254 5.95 -0.03 -24.05
CA GLU A 254 5.07 1.08 -24.46
C GLU A 254 5.20 1.38 -25.97
N GLU A 255 6.42 1.36 -26.50
CA GLU A 255 6.67 1.55 -27.93
C GLU A 255 6.13 0.39 -28.76
N HIS A 256 6.28 -0.85 -28.28
CA HIS A 256 5.67 -2.04 -28.89
C HIS A 256 4.13 -1.96 -28.91
N ILE A 257 3.49 -1.54 -27.81
CA ILE A 257 2.03 -1.37 -27.74
C ILE A 257 1.57 -0.30 -28.74
N LYS A 258 2.31 0.82 -28.85
CA LYS A 258 1.99 1.88 -29.81
C LYS A 258 2.05 1.38 -31.25
N ASN A 259 3.06 0.59 -31.61
CA ASN A 259 3.17 -0.01 -32.94
C ASN A 259 2.05 -1.03 -33.21
N LEU A 260 1.71 -1.88 -32.24
CA LEU A 260 0.61 -2.85 -32.40
C LEU A 260 -0.75 -2.17 -32.59
N ASN A 261 -1.00 -1.06 -31.88
CA ASN A 261 -2.23 -0.30 -32.06
C ASN A 261 -2.33 0.30 -33.47
N LEU A 262 -1.22 0.82 -34.03
CA LEU A 262 -1.19 1.32 -35.41
C LEU A 262 -1.48 0.21 -36.43
N GLU A 263 -0.94 -1.00 -36.24
CA GLU A 263 -1.22 -2.12 -37.14
C GLU A 263 -2.68 -2.58 -37.02
N LEU A 264 -3.24 -2.59 -35.80
CA LEU A 264 -4.65 -2.92 -35.58
C LEU A 264 -5.59 -1.91 -36.25
N GLU A 265 -5.31 -0.61 -36.13
CA GLU A 265 -6.09 0.44 -36.82
C GLU A 265 -6.08 0.25 -38.34
N LYS A 266 -4.92 -0.08 -38.91
CA LYS A 266 -4.76 -0.36 -40.33
C LYS A 266 -5.55 -1.61 -40.78
N GLU A 267 -5.57 -2.67 -39.98
CA GLU A 267 -6.37 -3.86 -40.26
C GLU A 267 -7.88 -3.60 -40.13
N ILE A 268 -8.30 -2.76 -39.16
CA ILE A 268 -9.69 -2.32 -39.05
C ILE A 268 -10.11 -1.57 -40.33
N GLU A 269 -9.30 -0.65 -40.82
CA GLU A 269 -9.59 0.12 -42.04
C GLU A 269 -9.70 -0.78 -43.29
N LYS A 270 -8.78 -1.75 -43.44
CA LYS A 270 -8.86 -2.77 -44.50
C LYS A 270 -10.14 -3.60 -44.39
N SER A 271 -10.47 -4.07 -43.20
CA SER A 271 -11.67 -4.87 -42.97
C SER A 271 -12.96 -4.11 -43.29
N ALA A 272 -12.99 -2.81 -42.99
CA ALA A 272 -14.11 -1.93 -43.33
C ALA A 272 -14.25 -1.75 -44.85
N THR A 273 -13.13 -1.66 -45.57
CA THR A 273 -13.12 -1.60 -47.04
C THR A 273 -13.63 -2.90 -47.64
N CYS A 274 -13.15 -4.06 -47.17
CA CYS A 274 -13.66 -5.35 -47.62
C CYS A 274 -15.16 -5.52 -47.32
N ALA A 275 -15.65 -5.08 -46.15
CA ALA A 275 -17.07 -5.12 -45.82
C ALA A 275 -17.92 -4.27 -46.78
N ALA A 276 -17.43 -3.09 -47.18
CA ALA A 276 -18.11 -2.24 -48.17
C ALA A 276 -18.15 -2.89 -49.56
N GLU A 277 -17.06 -3.54 -49.99
CA GLU A 277 -17.03 -4.29 -51.25
C GLU A 277 -18.01 -5.48 -51.23
N VAL A 278 -18.10 -6.21 -50.12
CA VAL A 278 -19.07 -7.31 -49.95
C VAL A 278 -20.50 -6.80 -50.06
N LEU A 279 -20.85 -5.68 -49.44
CA LEU A 279 -22.19 -5.08 -49.56
C LEU A 279 -22.54 -4.69 -50.99
N LEU A 280 -21.57 -4.15 -51.75
CA LEU A 280 -21.78 -3.83 -53.18
C LEU A 280 -21.99 -5.09 -54.02
N LEU A 281 -21.25 -6.16 -53.73
CA LEU A 281 -21.44 -7.45 -54.39
C LEU A 281 -22.80 -8.07 -54.06
N GLU A 282 -23.23 -8.04 -52.80
CA GLU A 282 -24.56 -8.52 -52.38
C GLU A 282 -25.69 -7.76 -53.09
N GLN A 283 -25.56 -6.43 -53.20
CA GLN A 283 -26.52 -5.61 -53.94
C GLN A 283 -26.57 -6.01 -55.43
N THR A 284 -25.40 -6.17 -56.05
CA THR A 284 -25.29 -6.57 -57.47
C THR A 284 -25.92 -7.95 -57.70
N VAL A 285 -25.66 -8.92 -56.82
CA VAL A 285 -26.27 -10.26 -56.87
C VAL A 285 -27.79 -10.18 -56.72
N SER A 286 -28.30 -9.30 -55.85
CA SER A 286 -29.74 -9.06 -55.69
C SER A 286 -30.38 -8.52 -56.98
N ASP A 287 -29.75 -7.52 -57.59
CA ASP A 287 -30.24 -6.91 -58.84
C ASP A 287 -30.25 -7.92 -60.00
N LEU A 288 -29.18 -8.70 -60.15
CA LEU A 288 -29.10 -9.77 -61.15
C LEU A 288 -30.17 -10.87 -60.94
N ARG A 289 -30.48 -11.23 -59.69
CA ARG A 289 -31.57 -12.18 -59.40
C ARG A 289 -32.93 -11.64 -59.86
N VAL A 290 -33.18 -10.34 -59.70
CA VAL A 290 -34.42 -9.71 -60.18
C VAL A 290 -34.48 -9.76 -61.71
N GLU A 291 -33.39 -9.42 -62.40
CA GLU A 291 -33.33 -9.50 -63.87
C GLU A 291 -33.55 -10.93 -64.39
N LEU A 292 -32.88 -11.91 -63.79
CA LEU A 292 -33.08 -13.33 -64.12
C LEU A 292 -34.55 -13.75 -63.96
N SER A 293 -35.23 -13.29 -62.90
CA SER A 293 -36.65 -13.59 -62.69
C SER A 293 -37.56 -12.97 -63.77
N LYS A 294 -37.21 -11.78 -64.28
CA LYS A 294 -37.93 -11.14 -65.38
C LYS A 294 -37.71 -11.90 -66.68
N GLU A 295 -36.49 -12.34 -66.95
CA GLU A 295 -36.16 -13.08 -68.17
C GLU A 295 -36.78 -14.47 -68.19
N LYS A 296 -36.78 -15.18 -67.04
CA LYS A 296 -37.51 -16.45 -66.89
C LYS A 296 -39.02 -16.29 -67.18
N LYS A 297 -39.65 -15.18 -66.77
CA LYS A 297 -41.06 -14.88 -67.10
C LYS A 297 -41.27 -14.64 -68.60
N LYS A 298 -40.41 -13.84 -69.24
CA LYS A 298 -40.50 -13.60 -70.69
C LYS A 298 -40.36 -14.90 -71.48
N SER A 299 -39.36 -15.72 -71.13
CA SER A 299 -39.14 -17.03 -71.76
C SER A 299 -40.36 -17.94 -71.61
N ALA A 300 -41.01 -17.97 -70.43
CA ALA A 300 -42.24 -18.74 -70.24
C ALA A 300 -43.42 -18.22 -71.09
N THR A 301 -43.57 -16.90 -71.25
CA THR A 301 -44.56 -16.31 -72.15
C THR A 301 -44.29 -16.72 -73.60
N SER A 302 -43.06 -16.57 -74.08
CA SER A 302 -42.68 -16.96 -75.44
C SER A 302 -42.88 -18.46 -75.68
N ALA A 303 -42.56 -19.32 -74.70
CA ALA A 303 -42.82 -20.75 -74.80
C ALA A 303 -44.33 -21.06 -74.93
N THR A 304 -45.18 -20.31 -74.22
CA THR A 304 -46.64 -20.44 -74.31
C THR A 304 -47.16 -20.00 -75.69
N GLU A 305 -46.62 -18.91 -76.24
CA GLU A 305 -46.96 -18.43 -77.59
C GLU A 305 -46.54 -19.43 -78.68
N VAL A 306 -45.36 -20.06 -78.55
CA VAL A 306 -44.91 -21.10 -79.47
C VAL A 306 -45.86 -22.30 -79.45
N LEU A 307 -46.25 -22.78 -78.25
CA LEU A 307 -47.22 -23.88 -78.13
C LEU A 307 -48.58 -23.54 -78.76
N LEU A 308 -49.05 -22.30 -78.64
CA LEU A 308 -50.29 -21.85 -79.28
C LEU A 308 -50.17 -21.86 -80.81
N LEU A 309 -49.04 -21.39 -81.35
CA LEU A 309 -48.79 -21.41 -82.79
C LEU A 309 -48.70 -22.85 -83.32
N GLU A 310 -48.03 -23.75 -82.61
CA GLU A 310 -47.98 -25.18 -82.95
C GLU A 310 -49.40 -25.78 -83.00
N GLN A 311 -50.25 -25.46 -82.02
CA GLN A 311 -51.64 -25.92 -82.02
C GLN A 311 -52.45 -25.35 -83.19
N MET A 312 -52.30 -24.06 -83.51
CA MET A 312 -52.96 -23.45 -84.67
C MET A 312 -52.52 -24.09 -86.00
N VAL A 313 -51.23 -24.41 -86.13
CA VAL A 313 -50.70 -25.11 -87.32
C VAL A 313 -51.30 -26.51 -87.46
N LEU A 314 -51.48 -27.23 -86.35
CA LEU A 314 -52.16 -28.53 -86.35
C LEU A 314 -53.62 -28.41 -86.80
N ASP A 315 -54.36 -27.44 -86.27
CA ASP A 315 -55.77 -27.22 -86.62
C ASP A 315 -55.94 -26.86 -88.11
N LEU A 316 -55.11 -25.94 -88.62
CA LEU A 316 -55.09 -25.58 -90.04
C LEU A 316 -54.74 -26.76 -90.94
N ARG A 317 -53.82 -27.64 -90.51
CA ARG A 317 -53.46 -28.85 -91.26
C ARG A 317 -54.65 -29.81 -91.35
N VAL A 318 -55.44 -29.93 -90.27
CA VAL A 318 -56.70 -30.71 -90.27
C VAL A 318 -57.73 -30.07 -91.21
N GLU A 319 -57.92 -28.75 -91.20
CA GLU A 319 -58.84 -28.09 -92.12
C GLU A 319 -58.43 -28.25 -93.60
N LEU A 320 -57.15 -28.11 -93.91
CA LEU A 320 -56.62 -28.34 -95.25
C LEU A 320 -56.89 -29.77 -95.74
N SER A 321 -56.77 -30.76 -94.86
CA SER A 321 -57.09 -32.15 -95.20
C SER A 321 -58.58 -32.36 -95.52
N LYS A 322 -59.48 -31.73 -94.76
CA LYS A 322 -60.93 -31.74 -95.03
C LYS A 322 -61.30 -31.06 -96.35
N GLU A 323 -60.58 -30.01 -96.75
CA GLU A 323 -60.86 -29.30 -98.00
C GLU A 323 -60.29 -30.01 -99.24
N LYS A 324 -59.19 -30.75 -99.07
CA LYS A 324 -58.72 -31.71 -100.08
C LYS A 324 -59.74 -32.84 -100.31
N ASP A 325 -60.42 -33.31 -99.26
CA ASP A 325 -61.44 -34.35 -99.37
C ASP A 325 -62.75 -33.87 -100.06
N LYS A 326 -63.04 -32.55 -100.05
CA LYS A 326 -64.20 -31.97 -100.76
C LYS A 326 -63.93 -31.64 -102.24
N SER A 327 -62.67 -31.55 -102.67
CA SER A 327 -62.30 -31.08 -104.01
C SER A 327 -61.92 -32.21 -104.99
N ALA A 328 -62.34 -33.45 -104.72
CA ALA A 328 -61.96 -34.62 -105.52
C ALA A 328 -62.44 -34.57 -106.98
N THR A 329 -61.63 -33.94 -107.84
CA THR A 329 -61.37 -34.38 -109.22
C THR A 329 -59.85 -34.46 -109.39
N PRO A 330 -59.29 -35.56 -109.92
CA PRO A 330 -57.86 -35.75 -109.96
C PRO A 330 -57.27 -35.11 -111.22
N ASN A 331 -56.41 -34.10 -111.07
CA ASN A 331 -55.24 -33.97 -111.94
C ASN A 331 -54.17 -33.05 -111.35
N ASP A 332 -52.95 -33.61 -111.29
CA ASP A 332 -51.64 -33.07 -111.62
C ASP A 332 -51.32 -31.57 -111.47
N LEU A 333 -50.11 -31.36 -110.92
CA LEU A 333 -49.28 -30.15 -110.88
C LEU A 333 -49.50 -29.21 -109.69
N LEU A 334 -48.63 -29.34 -108.68
CA LEU A 334 -47.56 -28.35 -108.46
C LEU A 334 -46.56 -28.86 -107.41
N GLU A 335 -45.31 -28.94 -107.86
CA GLU A 335 -44.11 -29.00 -107.04
C GLU A 335 -44.13 -27.90 -105.97
N GLY A 336 -43.58 -28.23 -104.80
CA GLY A 336 -43.18 -27.22 -103.82
C GLY A 336 -44.14 -27.06 -102.65
N VAL A 337 -44.22 -28.05 -101.77
CA VAL A 337 -44.40 -27.76 -100.34
C VAL A 337 -43.34 -28.53 -99.57
N VAL A 338 -42.43 -27.74 -99.03
CA VAL A 338 -41.24 -28.08 -98.25
C VAL A 338 -41.59 -29.05 -97.13
N SER A 339 -40.76 -30.09 -96.98
CA SER A 339 -40.71 -30.94 -95.80
C SER A 339 -40.39 -30.07 -94.58
N TRP A 340 -41.36 -29.90 -93.68
CA TRP A 340 -41.06 -29.42 -92.33
C TRP A 340 -40.85 -30.69 -91.51
N GLU A 341 -39.61 -31.17 -91.49
CA GLU A 341 -39.15 -32.08 -90.45
C GLU A 341 -39.35 -31.36 -89.11
N ILE A 342 -40.14 -31.98 -88.24
CA ILE A 342 -40.33 -31.57 -86.85
C ILE A 342 -38.98 -31.81 -86.16
N LEU A 343 -38.30 -30.75 -85.74
CA LEU A 343 -37.21 -30.89 -84.77
C LEU A 343 -37.85 -31.27 -83.44
N ASP A 344 -37.57 -32.48 -82.95
CA ASP A 344 -37.97 -32.96 -81.63
C ASP A 344 -37.51 -31.95 -80.56
N TYR A 345 -38.45 -31.24 -79.96
CA TYR A 345 -38.23 -30.29 -78.85
C TYR A 345 -38.14 -31.01 -77.49
N ALA A 346 -37.50 -32.18 -77.47
CA ALA A 346 -37.34 -33.00 -76.27
C ALA A 346 -35.94 -32.82 -75.66
N ASP A 347 -35.62 -31.62 -75.15
CA ASP A 347 -34.44 -31.44 -74.26
C ASP A 347 -34.51 -30.20 -73.31
N ILE A 348 -35.65 -29.50 -73.19
CA ILE A 348 -35.72 -28.25 -72.39
C ILE A 348 -36.02 -28.49 -70.89
N TYR A 349 -35.86 -29.70 -70.36
CA TYR A 349 -36.11 -29.96 -68.94
C TYR A 349 -35.05 -30.83 -68.24
N THR A 350 -33.76 -30.55 -68.46
CA THR A 350 -32.70 -31.07 -67.59
C THR A 350 -31.54 -30.10 -67.48
N ASN A 351 -31.61 -29.16 -66.52
CA ASN A 351 -30.54 -28.85 -65.56
C ASN A 351 -30.76 -27.49 -64.90
N GLU A 352 -31.06 -27.51 -63.60
CA GLU A 352 -30.46 -26.58 -62.64
C GLU A 352 -30.65 -27.20 -61.25
N LYS A 353 -29.95 -28.32 -61.03
CA LYS A 353 -29.69 -28.90 -59.72
C LYS A 353 -28.18 -29.07 -59.62
N GLY A 354 -27.55 -28.23 -58.80
CA GLY A 354 -26.20 -28.45 -58.26
C GLY A 354 -25.08 -27.63 -58.89
N GLU A 355 -24.44 -26.81 -58.04
CA GLU A 355 -22.99 -26.68 -57.80
C GLU A 355 -22.82 -25.42 -56.92
N GLU A 356 -22.81 -25.62 -55.59
CA GLU A 356 -21.63 -25.67 -54.69
C GLU A 356 -21.11 -24.28 -54.30
#